data_AF-A0A1I5ICC0-F1
#
_entry.id   AF-A0A1I5ICC0-F1
#
_cell.length_a   1.000
_cell.length_b   1.000
_cell.length_c   1.000
_cell.angle_alpha   90.00
_cell.angle_beta   90.00
_cell.angle_gamma   90.00
#
_symmetry.space_group_name_H-M   'P 1'
#
loop_
_entity.id
_entity.type
_entity.pdbx_description
1 polymer ?
#
loop_
_entity_poly.entity_id
_entity_poly.type
_entity_poly.pdbx_seq_one_letter_code
_entity_poly.pdbx_strand_id
1 'polypeptide(L)'
;MSTTWLTAMPVEAAGSIGRMKGASFLAARHARPTSRRGRAPAQVPVAHSTLKNDEPYRDRRPDWVARRNDEAQTCCMVTQLERLGHTGRCHCPTMTDESVTRR
;
A
#
# COMPACT_ATOMS: atom_id res chain seq x y z
N MET A 1 -24.30 6.13 -20.14
CA MET A 1 -23.49 7.33 -20.43
C MET A 1 -22.15 7.22 -19.70
N SER A 2 -21.05 7.42 -20.43
CA SER A 2 -19.66 7.59 -19.98
C SER A 2 -19.05 6.56 -19.00
N THR A 3 -18.58 5.42 -19.50
CA THR A 3 -17.70 4.51 -18.73
C THR A 3 -16.27 4.44 -19.27
N THR A 4 -16.05 4.74 -20.54
CA THR A 4 -14.71 4.71 -21.14
C THR A 4 -13.78 5.75 -20.54
N TRP A 5 -14.28 6.98 -20.34
CA TRP A 5 -13.50 8.10 -19.80
C TRP A 5 -13.16 7.92 -18.31
N LEU A 6 -14.07 7.37 -17.52
CA LEU A 6 -13.84 7.06 -16.10
C LEU A 6 -12.79 5.97 -15.91
N THR A 7 -12.60 5.09 -16.89
CA THR A 7 -11.61 4.02 -16.82
C THR A 7 -10.23 4.48 -17.32
N ALA A 8 -10.18 5.41 -18.28
CA ALA A 8 -8.94 5.93 -18.85
C ALA A 8 -8.21 6.93 -17.93
N MET A 9 -8.94 7.86 -17.31
CA MET A 9 -8.37 8.88 -16.41
C MET A 9 -7.49 8.33 -15.27
N PRO A 10 -7.92 7.31 -14.51
CA PRO A 10 -7.11 6.78 -13.41
C PRO A 10 -5.89 5.97 -13.91
N VAL A 11 -5.90 5.44 -15.14
CA VAL A 11 -4.73 4.80 -15.77
C VAL A 11 -3.67 5.84 -16.14
N GLU A 12 -4.09 6.98 -16.69
CA GLU A 12 -3.19 8.12 -16.97
C GLU A 12 -2.61 8.70 -15.67
N ALA A 13 -3.43 8.85 -14.63
CA ALA A 13 -2.97 9.24 -13.30
C ALA A 13 -1.99 8.21 -12.71
N ALA A 14 -2.25 6.90 -12.85
CA ALA A 14 -1.30 5.88 -12.44
C ALA A 14 0.02 5.95 -13.21
N GLY A 15 -0.02 6.41 -14.47
CA GLY A 15 1.16 6.68 -15.28
C GLY A 15 2.05 7.80 -14.76
N SER A 16 1.50 8.82 -14.09
CA SER A 16 2.27 9.90 -13.47
C SER A 16 2.91 9.47 -12.14
N ILE A 17 2.21 8.64 -11.36
CA ILE A 17 2.70 8.03 -10.13
C ILE A 17 3.98 7.21 -10.37
N GLY A 18 4.07 6.51 -11.50
CA GLY A 18 5.27 5.76 -11.88
C GLY A 18 6.53 6.63 -12.04
N ARG A 19 6.40 7.95 -12.21
CA ARG A 19 7.53 8.90 -12.28
C ARG A 19 7.95 9.43 -10.91
N MET A 20 7.10 9.29 -9.89
CA MET A 20 7.35 9.74 -8.51
C MET A 20 8.26 8.76 -7.77
N LYS A 21 9.53 8.63 -8.17
CA LYS A 21 10.56 7.67 -7.67
C LYS A 21 10.49 7.33 -6.17
N GLY A 22 9.61 6.41 -5.76
CA GLY A 22 9.46 5.97 -4.38
C GLY A 22 8.98 7.04 -3.38
N ALA A 23 8.52 8.21 -3.85
CA ALA A 23 8.09 9.31 -2.99
C ALA A 23 6.76 9.02 -2.27
N SER A 24 5.92 8.17 -2.86
CA SER A 24 4.62 7.76 -2.33
C SER A 24 4.48 6.24 -2.32
N PHE A 25 3.59 5.72 -1.47
CA PHE A 25 3.25 4.29 -1.46
C PHE A 25 2.78 3.79 -2.83
N LEU A 26 2.02 4.59 -3.57
CA LEU A 26 1.56 4.19 -4.90
C LEU A 26 2.72 4.06 -5.90
N ALA A 27 3.75 4.89 -5.78
CA ALA A 27 4.94 4.76 -6.62
C ALA A 27 5.74 3.50 -6.28
N ALA A 28 5.93 3.19 -4.99
CA ALA A 28 6.54 1.95 -4.55
C ALA A 28 5.72 0.71 -5.00
N ARG A 29 4.39 0.82 -4.95
CA ARG A 29 3.46 -0.22 -5.41
C ARG A 29 3.48 -0.37 -6.94
N HIS A 30 3.61 0.72 -7.70
CA HIS A 30 3.71 0.72 -9.16
C HIS A 30 5.05 0.13 -9.63
N ALA A 31 6.15 0.39 -8.91
CA ALA A 31 7.48 -0.12 -9.24
C ALA A 31 7.57 -1.66 -9.24
N ARG A 32 6.88 -2.34 -8.32
CA ARG A 32 6.91 -3.81 -8.17
C ARG A 32 6.35 -4.60 -9.38
N PRO A 33 5.14 -4.32 -9.90
CA PRO A 33 4.66 -4.93 -11.13
C PRO A 33 5.39 -4.35 -12.36
N THR A 34 5.83 -3.09 -12.33
CA THR A 34 6.60 -2.51 -13.46
C THR A 34 7.91 -3.26 -13.70
N SER A 35 8.64 -3.62 -12.63
CA SER A 35 9.89 -4.38 -12.76
C SER A 35 9.67 -5.81 -13.26
N ARG A 36 8.49 -6.40 -13.03
CA ARG A 36 8.19 -7.79 -13.40
C ARG A 36 7.44 -7.94 -14.74
N ARG A 37 6.64 -6.95 -15.12
CA ARG A 37 5.65 -7.05 -16.21
C ARG A 37 5.64 -5.82 -17.14
N GLY A 38 6.42 -4.78 -16.84
CA GLY A 38 6.41 -3.53 -17.58
C GLY A 38 5.33 -2.53 -17.11
N ARG A 39 5.33 -1.33 -17.72
CA ARG A 39 4.58 -0.16 -17.25
C ARG A 39 3.07 -0.27 -17.44
N ALA A 40 2.59 -0.71 -18.60
CA ALA A 40 1.15 -0.79 -18.88
C ALA A 40 0.42 -1.79 -17.95
N PRO A 41 0.95 -2.99 -17.67
CA PRO A 41 0.33 -3.91 -16.70
C PRO A 41 0.35 -3.43 -15.25
N ALA A 42 1.19 -2.44 -14.92
CA ALA A 42 1.32 -1.89 -13.57
C ALA A 42 0.30 -0.77 -13.26
N GLN A 43 -0.17 -0.04 -14.28
CA GLN A 43 -1.07 1.10 -14.10
C GLN A 43 -2.47 0.69 -13.66
N VAL A 44 -3.03 -0.34 -14.30
CA VAL A 44 -4.39 -0.86 -14.03
C VAL A 44 -4.61 -1.23 -12.57
N PRO A 45 -3.79 -2.08 -11.92
CA PRO A 45 -4.01 -2.44 -10.52
C PRO A 45 -3.78 -1.28 -9.53
N VAL A 46 -2.99 -0.26 -9.91
CA VAL A 46 -2.79 0.95 -9.11
C VAL A 46 -4.02 1.85 -9.22
N ALA A 47 -4.53 2.07 -10.43
CA ALA A 47 -5.76 2.78 -10.73
C ALA A 47 -6.99 2.18 -10.01
N HIS A 48 -7.11 0.85 -10.00
CA HIS A 48 -8.19 0.20 -9.25
C HIS A 48 -8.11 0.44 -7.74
N SER A 49 -6.90 0.58 -7.18
CA SER A 49 -6.75 0.73 -5.73
C SER A 49 -7.11 2.11 -5.19
N THR A 50 -7.08 3.14 -6.04
CA THR A 50 -7.52 4.49 -5.70
C THR A 50 -9.05 4.64 -5.79
N LEU A 51 -9.71 3.82 -6.61
CA LEU A 51 -11.16 3.84 -6.78
C LEU A 51 -11.91 2.92 -5.79
N LYS A 52 -11.25 1.90 -5.24
CA LYS A 52 -11.94 0.87 -4.45
C LYS A 52 -12.42 1.32 -3.07
N ASN A 53 -11.93 2.44 -2.54
CA ASN A 53 -12.17 2.81 -1.15
C ASN A 53 -13.11 4.01 -0.97
N ASP A 54 -13.54 4.70 -2.06
CA ASP A 54 -14.35 5.93 -2.05
C ASP A 54 -13.92 7.03 -1.06
N GLU A 55 -12.71 6.90 -0.52
CA GLU A 55 -12.13 7.75 0.51
C GLU A 55 -11.02 8.61 -0.13
N PRO A 56 -10.89 9.90 0.22
CA PRO A 56 -9.80 10.73 -0.25
C PRO A 56 -8.46 10.04 0.00
N TYR A 57 -7.66 9.88 -1.07
CA TYR A 57 -6.40 9.16 -0.97
C TYR A 57 -5.46 9.85 0.02
N ARG A 58 -5.29 9.27 1.21
CA ARG A 58 -4.23 9.64 2.15
C ARG A 58 -2.93 9.00 1.70
N ASP A 59 -1.90 9.82 1.51
CA ASP A 59 -0.59 9.33 1.12
C ASP A 59 -0.04 8.43 2.23
N ARG A 60 0.06 7.14 1.91
CA ARG A 60 0.70 6.18 2.80
C ARG A 60 2.18 6.33 2.55
N ARG A 61 2.98 6.49 3.61
CA ARG A 61 4.42 6.63 3.45
C ARG A 61 5.00 5.40 2.72
N PRO A 62 6.12 5.55 1.98
CA PRO A 62 6.70 4.46 1.19
C PRO A 62 7.04 3.20 1.99
N ASP A 63 7.34 3.35 3.28
CA ASP A 63 7.64 2.30 4.25
C ASP A 63 6.40 1.52 4.76
N TRP A 64 5.18 1.99 4.46
CA TRP A 64 3.94 1.40 4.97
C TRP A 64 3.83 -0.11 4.67
N VAL A 65 4.28 -0.57 3.50
CA VAL A 65 4.24 -2.01 3.14
C VAL A 65 5.26 -2.81 3.92
N ALA A 66 6.47 -2.28 4.09
CA ALA A 66 7.54 -2.96 4.82
C ALA A 66 7.07 -3.18 6.26
N ARG A 67 6.64 -2.10 6.92
CA ARG A 67 6.10 -2.15 8.28
C ARG A 67 4.93 -3.14 8.44
N ARG A 68 3.98 -3.14 7.51
CA ARG A 68 2.85 -4.10 7.54
C ARG A 68 3.30 -5.55 7.36
N ASN A 69 4.32 -5.79 6.54
CA ASN A 69 4.85 -7.13 6.32
C ASN A 69 5.63 -7.61 7.55
N ASP A 70 6.41 -6.73 8.18
CA ASP A 70 7.16 -7.03 9.40
C ASP A 70 6.20 -7.40 10.55
N GLU A 71 5.09 -6.65 10.67
CA GLU A 71 4.00 -6.97 11.62
C GLU A 71 3.35 -8.32 11.31
N ALA A 72 3.01 -8.59 10.05
CA ALA A 72 2.42 -9.87 9.64
C ALA A 72 3.39 -11.05 9.87
N GLN A 73 4.69 -10.86 9.62
CA GLN A 73 5.73 -11.85 9.87
C GLN A 73 5.87 -12.13 11.38
N THR A 74 5.83 -11.09 12.21
CA THR A 74 5.86 -11.20 13.66
C THR A 74 4.64 -11.95 14.18
N CYS A 75 3.44 -11.61 13.70
CA CYS A 75 2.22 -12.31 14.06
C CYS A 75 2.23 -13.78 13.61
N CYS A 76 2.71 -14.05 12.40
CA CYS A 76 2.88 -15.42 11.91
C CYS A 76 3.85 -16.23 12.79
N MET A 77 4.96 -15.61 13.21
CA MET A 77 5.92 -16.23 14.12
C MET A 77 5.30 -16.54 15.49
N VAL A 78 4.51 -15.63 16.05
CA VAL A 78 3.79 -15.88 17.31
C VAL A 78 2.76 -17.00 17.14
N THR A 79 2.01 -17.04 16.03
CA THR A 79 1.10 -18.16 15.74
C THR A 79 1.85 -19.50 15.65
N GLN A 80 3.08 -19.51 15.15
CA GLN A 80 3.92 -20.71 15.14
C GLN A 80 4.35 -21.13 16.56
N LEU A 81 4.68 -20.17 17.42
CA LEU A 81 5.04 -20.43 18.82
C LEU A 81 3.85 -20.93 19.64
N GLU A 82 2.67 -20.35 19.42
CA GLU A 82 1.42 -20.80 20.05
C GLU A 82 1.10 -22.26 19.66
N ARG A 83 1.34 -22.64 18.40
CA ARG A 83 1.20 -24.03 17.94
C ARG A 83 2.15 -25.01 18.62
N LEU A 84 3.30 -24.54 19.11
CA LEU A 84 4.27 -25.32 19.87
C LEU A 84 3.99 -25.33 21.39
N GLY A 85 2.91 -24.67 21.83
CA GLY A 85 2.51 -24.61 23.24
C GLY A 85 3.10 -23.43 24.02
N HIS A 86 3.73 -22.47 23.34
CA HIS A 86 4.24 -21.25 23.97
C HIS A 86 3.21 -20.12 23.90
N THR A 87 2.82 -19.55 25.05
CA THR A 87 1.85 -18.45 25.12
C THR A 87 2.55 -17.08 25.07
N GLY A 88 2.71 -16.52 23.87
CA GLY A 88 3.26 -15.18 23.67
C GLY A 88 2.23 -14.24 23.04
N ARG A 89 2.08 -13.01 23.54
CA ARG A 89 1.36 -11.95 22.82
C ARG A 89 2.31 -11.21 21.89
N CYS A 90 1.92 -11.01 20.64
CA CYS A 90 2.58 -10.03 19.78
C CYS A 90 2.23 -8.63 20.29
N HIS A 91 3.22 -7.84 20.70
CA HIS A 91 3.03 -6.40 20.84
C HIS A 91 3.40 -5.75 19.51
N CYS A 92 2.40 -5.37 18.72
CA CYS A 92 2.60 -4.48 17.59
C CYS A 92 2.63 -3.04 18.10
N PRO A 93 3.70 -2.26 17.87
CA PRO A 93 3.71 -0.84 18.19
C PRO A 93 2.80 -0.11 17.19
N THR A 94 1.52 0.01 17.53
CA THR A 94 0.67 1.06 16.96
C THR A 94 1.07 2.38 17.61
N MET A 95 2.01 3.11 17.03
CA MET A 95 2.22 4.51 17.44
C MET A 95 0.98 5.31 17.08
N THR A 96 0.14 5.51 18.11
CA THR A 96 -0.33 6.80 18.59
C THR A 96 -0.26 7.96 17.60
N ASP A 97 -1.44 8.44 17.26
CA ASP A 97 -1.84 9.85 17.13
C ASP A 97 -0.78 10.90 17.53
N GLU A 98 0.22 11.13 16.70
CA GLU A 98 1.09 12.32 16.75
C GLU A 98 1.17 12.92 15.34
N SER A 99 0.06 13.48 14.87
CA SER A 99 0.07 14.47 13.78
C SER A 99 -1.03 15.53 13.90
N VAL A 100 -1.93 15.45 14.88
CA VAL A 100 -2.85 16.53 15.22
C VAL A 100 -2.18 17.48 16.21
N THR A 101 -1.12 18.18 15.77
CA THR A 101 -0.79 19.54 16.26
C THR A 101 0.42 20.09 15.51
N ARG A 102 0.17 20.78 14.39
CA ARG A 102 0.79 22.07 14.11
C ARG A 102 -0.18 22.88 13.27
N ARG A 103 -0.48 24.07 13.79
CA ARG A 103 -1.34 25.12 13.25
C ARG A 103 -1.11 25.38 11.77
#